data_AF-A0A955BUT9-F1
#
_entry.id   AF-A0A955BUT9-F1
#
_cell.length_a   1.000
_cell.length_b   1.000
_cell.length_c   1.000
_cell.angle_alpha   90.00
_cell.angle_beta   90.00
_cell.angle_gamma   90.00
#
_symmetry.space_group_name_H-M   'P 1'
#
loop_
_entity.id
_entity.type
_entity.pdbx_description
1 polymer ?
#
loop_
_entity_poly.entity_id
_entity_poly.type
_entity_poly.pdbx_seq_one_letter_code
_entity_poly.pdbx_strand_id
1 'polypeptide(L)'
;MTMTPVLQLVAPLAAETDGVSMTTATIFVLLAGVGGMAAVKLLDYLRGRDADQKAQMIIDRAEGEAAARRKEAQIEAREMALQEKAKLEKENEETRRQLHDRERQLDKVEDAQVARAEQLSKQEKMVESNQRRLTEKLDDANRRQKELDDLLDLERQTMHQLSGLGPAEAEAKLLERLEKQLVKEQGALIMRYERDAEEKVQAKSRELLITAVQRFAAAHTAESTTSTVDIPNDEMKGRIIGR
;
A
#
# COMPACT_ATOMS: atom_id res chain seq x y z
N MET A 1 -111.92 -75.03 18.21
CA MET A 1 -112.28 -74.82 16.78
C MET A 1 -111.29 -75.62 15.95
N THR A 2 -111.57 -76.90 15.62
CA THR A 2 -112.34 -77.34 14.43
C THR A 2 -111.64 -76.87 13.15
N MET A 3 -111.11 -77.70 12.23
CA MET A 3 -111.36 -79.10 11.90
C MET A 3 -110.13 -79.76 11.24
N THR A 4 -109.96 -81.05 11.49
CA THR A 4 -109.35 -82.11 10.65
C THR A 4 -110.22 -82.39 9.39
N PRO A 5 -110.04 -83.48 8.62
CA PRO A 5 -108.86 -84.18 8.05
C PRO A 5 -109.03 -84.41 6.52
N VAL A 6 -108.14 -85.16 5.83
CA VAL A 6 -108.40 -86.47 5.16
C VAL A 6 -107.52 -86.47 3.88
N LEU A 7 -106.79 -87.49 3.41
CA LEU A 7 -106.95 -88.95 3.41
C LEU A 7 -105.54 -89.60 3.33
N GLN A 8 -105.31 -90.57 4.22
CA GLN A 8 -104.33 -91.65 4.06
C GLN A 8 -104.79 -92.61 2.94
N LEU A 9 -103.87 -93.14 2.14
CA LEU A 9 -103.86 -94.50 1.58
C LEU A 9 -102.65 -94.50 0.62
N VAL A 10 -101.63 -95.36 0.68
CA VAL A 10 -101.58 -96.79 0.93
C VAL A 10 -100.14 -97.13 1.37
N ALA A 11 -99.99 -97.88 2.46
CA ALA A 11 -98.94 -98.88 2.62
C ALA A 11 -99.63 -100.26 2.48
N PRO A 12 -98.95 -101.42 2.40
CA PRO A 12 -97.55 -101.73 2.07
C PRO A 12 -97.43 -102.89 1.03
N LEU A 13 -96.25 -103.11 0.45
CA LEU A 13 -95.81 -104.42 -0.09
C LEU A 13 -94.27 -104.33 -0.17
N ALA A 14 -93.52 -104.79 0.83
CA ALA A 14 -93.16 -106.18 1.10
C ALA A 14 -92.49 -106.87 -0.10
N ALA A 15 -91.21 -107.16 0.13
CA ALA A 15 -90.36 -108.13 -0.56
C ALA A 15 -89.79 -107.74 -1.93
N GLU A 16 -88.47 -107.95 -2.01
CA GLU A 16 -87.72 -108.26 -3.24
C GLU A 16 -86.99 -107.09 -3.96
N THR A 17 -86.10 -106.32 -3.30
CA THR A 17 -84.96 -105.59 -3.95
C THR A 17 -83.82 -105.13 -2.99
N ASP A 18 -83.41 -105.91 -1.99
CA ASP A 18 -82.35 -105.49 -1.02
C ASP A 18 -80.92 -105.36 -1.60
N GLY A 19 -80.69 -105.73 -2.87
CA GLY A 19 -79.38 -105.60 -3.53
C GLY A 19 -79.09 -104.24 -4.17
N VAL A 20 -80.12 -103.42 -4.44
CA VAL A 20 -79.98 -102.21 -5.27
C VAL A 20 -79.82 -100.93 -4.41
N SER A 21 -80.30 -100.93 -3.17
CA SER A 21 -80.20 -99.77 -2.25
C SER A 21 -78.83 -99.65 -1.57
N MET A 22 -78.17 -100.77 -1.24
CA MET A 22 -76.84 -100.74 -0.60
C MET A 22 -75.72 -100.38 -1.60
N THR A 23 -75.88 -100.79 -2.86
CA THR A 23 -74.94 -100.48 -3.95
C THR A 23 -75.00 -98.99 -4.33
N THR A 24 -76.20 -98.40 -4.40
CA THR A 24 -76.36 -96.96 -4.66
C THR A 24 -75.76 -96.06 -3.57
N ALA A 25 -75.87 -96.43 -2.29
CA ALA A 25 -75.23 -95.69 -1.19
C ALA A 25 -73.69 -95.72 -1.26
N THR A 26 -73.09 -96.88 -1.57
CA THR A 26 -71.62 -96.99 -1.72
C THR A 26 -71.09 -96.19 -2.92
N ILE A 27 -71.85 -96.13 -4.02
CA ILE A 27 -71.52 -95.32 -5.20
C ILE A 27 -71.54 -93.83 -4.85
N PHE A 28 -72.50 -93.37 -4.03
CA PHE A 28 -72.56 -91.97 -3.58
C PHE A 28 -71.37 -91.57 -2.70
N VAL A 29 -70.94 -92.44 -1.78
CA VAL A 29 -69.76 -92.17 -0.92
C VAL A 29 -68.48 -92.12 -1.75
N LEU A 30 -68.32 -93.03 -2.72
CA LEU A 30 -67.19 -93.01 -3.65
C LEU A 30 -67.21 -91.76 -4.54
N LEU A 31 -68.36 -91.37 -5.07
CA LEU A 31 -68.51 -90.13 -5.85
C LEU A 31 -68.22 -88.88 -5.01
N ALA A 32 -68.66 -88.84 -3.75
CA ALA A 32 -68.36 -87.73 -2.84
C ALA A 32 -66.86 -87.69 -2.47
N GLY A 33 -66.23 -88.84 -2.27
CA GLY A 33 -64.78 -88.94 -2.03
C GLY A 33 -63.95 -88.49 -3.24
N VAL A 34 -64.32 -88.94 -4.44
CA VAL A 34 -63.68 -88.51 -5.70
C VAL A 34 -63.94 -87.03 -5.97
N GLY A 35 -65.16 -86.54 -5.73
CA GLY A 35 -65.53 -85.13 -5.85
C GLY A 35 -64.78 -84.23 -4.87
N GLY A 36 -64.64 -84.65 -3.61
CA GLY A 36 -63.86 -83.95 -2.60
C GLY A 36 -62.37 -83.92 -2.93
N MET A 37 -61.80 -85.03 -3.38
CA MET A 37 -60.41 -85.10 -3.84
C MET A 37 -60.16 -84.22 -5.06
N ALA A 38 -61.09 -84.19 -6.01
CA ALA A 38 -61.03 -83.30 -7.18
C ALA A 38 -61.15 -81.81 -6.76
N ALA A 39 -62.02 -81.48 -5.81
CA ALA A 39 -62.18 -80.11 -5.30
C ALA A 39 -60.92 -79.61 -4.57
N VAL A 40 -60.29 -80.45 -3.74
CA VAL A 40 -59.02 -80.11 -3.06
C VAL A 40 -57.90 -79.94 -4.08
N LYS A 41 -57.75 -80.87 -5.03
CA LYS A 41 -56.77 -80.76 -6.14
C LYS A 41 -56.97 -79.50 -6.97
N LEU A 42 -58.22 -79.09 -7.23
CA LEU A 42 -58.54 -77.86 -7.98
C LEU A 42 -58.21 -76.60 -7.16
N LEU A 43 -58.53 -76.58 -5.87
CA LEU A 43 -58.18 -75.47 -4.98
C LEU A 43 -56.67 -75.32 -4.80
N ASP A 44 -55.93 -76.43 -4.68
CA ASP A 44 -54.46 -76.41 -4.61
C ASP A 44 -53.84 -75.96 -5.94
N TYR A 45 -54.41 -76.36 -7.08
CA TYR A 45 -53.99 -75.90 -8.40
C TYR A 45 -54.24 -74.39 -8.59
N LEU A 46 -55.41 -73.88 -8.18
CA LEU A 46 -55.75 -72.46 -8.24
C LEU A 46 -54.88 -71.64 -7.27
N ARG A 47 -54.68 -72.10 -6.04
CA ARG A 47 -53.79 -71.46 -5.06
C ARG A 47 -52.33 -71.45 -5.51
N GLY A 48 -51.86 -72.54 -6.13
CA GLY A 48 -50.52 -72.61 -6.74
C GLY A 48 -50.37 -71.58 -7.85
N ARG A 49 -51.35 -71.46 -8.75
CA ARG A 49 -51.36 -70.47 -9.82
C ARG A 49 -51.37 -69.03 -9.29
N ASP A 50 -52.17 -68.74 -8.27
CA ASP A 50 -52.18 -67.41 -7.63
C ASP A 50 -50.86 -67.10 -6.91
N ALA A 51 -50.23 -68.11 -6.29
CA ALA A 51 -48.92 -67.98 -5.66
C ALA A 51 -47.82 -67.72 -6.72
N ASP A 52 -47.84 -68.45 -7.83
CA ASP A 52 -46.93 -68.26 -8.96
C ASP A 52 -47.11 -66.87 -9.59
N GLN A 53 -48.36 -66.42 -9.78
CA GLN A 53 -48.64 -65.07 -10.27
C GLN A 53 -48.12 -63.99 -9.33
N LYS A 54 -48.32 -64.14 -8.00
CA LYS A 54 -47.78 -63.20 -7.01
C LYS A 54 -46.25 -63.23 -6.98
N ALA A 55 -45.64 -64.40 -7.07
CA ALA A 55 -44.19 -64.55 -7.13
C ALA A 55 -43.63 -63.86 -8.38
N GLN A 56 -44.27 -64.06 -9.54
CA GLN A 56 -43.89 -63.39 -10.79
C GLN A 56 -44.05 -61.87 -10.68
N MET A 57 -45.16 -61.37 -10.13
CA MET A 57 -45.34 -59.93 -9.90
C MET A 57 -44.29 -59.33 -8.96
N ILE A 58 -43.86 -60.07 -7.93
CA ILE A 58 -42.80 -59.64 -7.02
C ILE A 58 -41.46 -59.57 -7.76
N ILE A 59 -41.14 -60.57 -8.59
CA ILE A 59 -39.92 -60.60 -9.40
C ILE A 59 -39.94 -59.44 -10.40
N ASP A 60 -41.01 -59.28 -11.18
CA ASP A 60 -41.15 -58.22 -12.18
C ASP A 60 -41.05 -56.82 -11.51
N ARG A 61 -41.64 -56.66 -10.33
CA ARG A 61 -41.51 -55.43 -9.54
C ARG A 61 -40.08 -55.21 -9.05
N ALA A 62 -39.43 -56.24 -8.53
CA ALA A 62 -38.04 -56.15 -8.06
C ALA A 62 -37.08 -55.84 -9.21
N GLU A 63 -37.29 -56.42 -10.38
CA GLU A 63 -36.53 -56.12 -11.61
C GLU A 63 -36.77 -54.68 -12.08
N GLY A 64 -38.03 -54.21 -12.06
CA GLY A 64 -38.38 -52.83 -12.38
C GLY A 64 -37.75 -51.82 -11.42
N GLU A 65 -37.82 -52.07 -10.11
CA GLU A 65 -37.17 -51.25 -9.08
C GLU A 65 -35.64 -51.27 -9.22
N ALA A 66 -35.03 -52.43 -9.50
CA ALA A 66 -33.59 -52.54 -9.74
C ALA A 66 -33.16 -51.78 -11.00
N ALA A 67 -33.93 -51.86 -12.08
CA ALA A 67 -33.68 -51.11 -13.31
C ALA A 67 -33.80 -49.59 -13.08
N ALA A 68 -34.82 -49.16 -12.34
CA ALA A 68 -35.00 -47.75 -11.97
C ALA A 68 -33.83 -47.23 -11.13
N ARG A 69 -33.42 -47.97 -10.08
CA ARG A 69 -32.26 -47.59 -9.24
C ARG A 69 -30.96 -47.54 -10.03
N ARG A 70 -30.73 -48.48 -10.96
CA ARG A 70 -29.54 -48.45 -11.83
C ARG A 70 -29.52 -47.21 -12.72
N LYS A 71 -30.67 -46.83 -13.27
CA LYS A 71 -30.81 -45.64 -14.11
C LYS A 71 -30.61 -44.36 -13.30
N GLU A 72 -31.19 -44.30 -12.11
CA GLU A 72 -31.02 -43.18 -11.17
C GLU A 72 -29.55 -43.02 -10.76
N ALA A 73 -28.89 -44.10 -10.30
CA ALA A 73 -27.47 -44.09 -9.97
C ALA A 73 -26.59 -43.66 -11.16
N GLN A 74 -26.95 -44.07 -12.39
CA GLN A 74 -26.25 -43.63 -13.60
C GLN A 74 -26.45 -42.13 -13.88
N ILE A 75 -27.66 -41.60 -13.65
CA ILE A 75 -27.95 -40.17 -13.82
C ILE A 75 -27.19 -39.37 -12.76
N GLU A 76 -27.24 -39.76 -11.50
CA GLU A 76 -26.50 -39.12 -10.40
C GLU A 76 -24.98 -39.13 -10.66
N ALA A 77 -24.42 -40.26 -11.10
CA ALA A 77 -23.01 -40.35 -11.46
C ALA A 77 -22.64 -39.41 -12.61
N ARG A 78 -23.51 -39.27 -13.62
CA ARG A 78 -23.32 -38.32 -14.71
C ARG A 78 -23.42 -36.87 -14.25
N GLU A 79 -24.38 -36.57 -13.37
CA GLU A 79 -24.54 -35.23 -12.82
C GLU A 79 -23.34 -34.82 -11.97
N MET A 80 -22.87 -35.69 -11.08
CA MET A 80 -21.64 -35.46 -10.30
C MET A 80 -20.43 -35.24 -11.21
N ALA A 81 -20.26 -36.07 -12.25
CA ALA A 81 -19.18 -35.90 -13.21
C ALA A 81 -19.25 -34.56 -13.98
N LEU A 82 -20.46 -34.12 -14.35
CA LEU A 82 -20.65 -32.81 -15.00
C LEU A 82 -20.37 -31.65 -14.05
N GLN A 83 -20.83 -31.73 -12.80
CA GLN A 83 -20.57 -30.71 -11.79
C GLN A 83 -19.07 -30.60 -11.48
N GLU A 84 -18.37 -31.72 -11.36
CA GLU A 84 -16.94 -31.74 -11.12
C GLU A 84 -16.15 -31.20 -12.32
N LYS A 85 -16.53 -31.60 -13.54
CA LYS A 85 -15.96 -31.02 -14.76
C LYS A 85 -16.15 -29.51 -14.82
N ALA A 86 -17.33 -28.99 -14.48
CA ALA A 86 -17.59 -27.56 -14.45
C ALA A 86 -16.77 -26.82 -13.39
N LYS A 87 -16.52 -27.43 -12.23
CA LYS A 87 -15.62 -26.87 -11.21
C LYS A 87 -14.18 -26.81 -11.71
N LEU A 88 -13.68 -27.89 -12.29
CA LEU A 88 -12.33 -27.95 -12.86
C LEU A 88 -12.12 -26.95 -13.99
N GLU A 89 -13.12 -26.77 -14.87
CA GLU A 89 -13.07 -25.77 -15.93
C GLU A 89 -12.96 -24.33 -15.37
N LYS A 90 -13.73 -24.02 -14.32
CA LYS A 90 -13.64 -22.72 -13.63
C LYS A 90 -12.29 -22.51 -12.96
N GLU A 91 -11.80 -23.49 -12.21
CA GLU A 91 -10.48 -23.43 -11.56
C GLU A 91 -9.35 -23.27 -12.59
N ASN A 92 -9.44 -23.96 -13.73
CA ASN A 92 -8.47 -23.83 -14.82
C ASN A 92 -8.53 -22.43 -15.45
N GLU A 93 -9.73 -21.89 -15.67
CA GLU A 93 -9.90 -20.53 -16.18
C GLU A 93 -9.34 -19.48 -15.20
N GLU A 94 -9.62 -19.61 -13.90
CA GLU A 94 -9.05 -18.74 -12.87
C GLU A 94 -7.53 -18.84 -12.83
N THR A 95 -6.98 -20.05 -12.88
CA THR A 95 -5.53 -20.28 -12.92
C THR A 95 -4.90 -19.65 -14.16
N ARG A 96 -5.54 -19.78 -15.33
CA ARG A 96 -5.08 -19.13 -16.57
C ARG A 96 -5.10 -17.61 -16.46
N ARG A 97 -6.14 -17.03 -15.87
CA ARG A 97 -6.21 -15.58 -15.63
C ARG A 97 -5.10 -15.12 -14.70
N GLN A 98 -4.90 -15.82 -13.58
CA GLN A 98 -3.82 -15.51 -12.62
C GLN A 98 -2.43 -15.61 -13.25
N LEU A 99 -2.20 -16.62 -14.10
CA LEU A 99 -0.95 -16.78 -14.84
C LEU A 99 -0.74 -15.61 -15.81
N HIS A 100 -1.78 -15.25 -16.58
CA HIS A 100 -1.68 -14.13 -17.51
C HIS A 100 -1.44 -12.80 -16.80
N ASP A 101 -2.08 -12.56 -15.66
CA ASP A 101 -1.86 -11.35 -14.86
C ASP A 101 -0.43 -11.30 -14.30
N ARG A 102 0.11 -12.44 -13.85
CA ARG A 102 1.52 -12.54 -13.42
C ARG A 102 2.49 -12.30 -14.56
N GLU A 103 2.24 -12.87 -15.73
CA GLU A 103 3.05 -12.66 -16.94
C GLU A 103 3.10 -11.17 -17.30
N ARG A 104 1.94 -10.49 -17.35
CA ARG A 104 1.88 -9.04 -17.57
C ARG A 104 2.61 -8.22 -16.50
N GLN A 105 2.61 -8.68 -15.24
CA GLN A 105 3.37 -8.01 -14.18
C GLN A 105 4.87 -8.21 -14.36
N LEU A 106 5.30 -9.41 -14.76
CA LEU A 106 6.69 -9.72 -15.05
C LEU A 106 7.19 -8.90 -16.24
N ASP A 107 6.43 -8.82 -17.33
CA ASP A 107 6.79 -8.01 -18.51
C ASP A 107 7.03 -6.54 -18.12
N LYS A 108 6.14 -5.97 -17.29
CA LYS A 108 6.30 -4.58 -16.79
C LYS A 108 7.54 -4.40 -15.94
N VAL A 109 7.88 -5.41 -15.13
CA VAL A 109 9.10 -5.37 -14.30
C VAL A 109 10.32 -5.48 -15.21
N GLU A 110 10.31 -6.36 -16.20
CA GLU A 110 11.39 -6.52 -17.17
C GLU A 110 11.64 -5.23 -17.95
N ASP A 111 10.59 -4.62 -18.51
CA ASP A 111 10.69 -3.33 -19.21
C ASP A 111 11.29 -2.23 -18.30
N ALA A 112 10.86 -2.17 -17.04
CA ALA A 112 11.39 -1.22 -16.08
C ALA A 112 12.86 -1.48 -15.73
N GLN A 113 13.30 -2.74 -15.69
CA GLN A 113 14.70 -3.10 -15.45
C GLN A 113 15.56 -2.78 -16.67
N VAL A 114 15.08 -3.05 -17.89
CA VAL A 114 15.76 -2.67 -19.13
C VAL A 114 15.96 -1.15 -19.19
N ALA A 115 14.91 -0.37 -18.92
CA ALA A 115 15.00 1.09 -18.89
C ALA A 115 16.02 1.60 -17.84
N ARG A 116 16.04 0.99 -16.64
CA ARG A 116 17.03 1.31 -15.61
C ARG A 116 18.46 0.96 -16.04
N ALA A 117 18.65 -0.19 -16.67
CA ALA A 117 19.97 -0.61 -17.16
C ALA A 117 20.50 0.34 -18.25
N GLU A 118 19.63 0.78 -19.16
CA GLU A 118 20.00 1.79 -20.17
C GLU A 118 20.35 3.15 -19.53
N GLN A 119 19.58 3.58 -18.53
CA GLN A 119 19.87 4.82 -17.80
C GLN A 119 21.21 4.73 -17.05
N LEU A 120 21.48 3.60 -16.39
CA LEU A 120 22.74 3.34 -15.70
C LEU A 120 23.92 3.38 -16.69
N SER A 121 23.79 2.69 -17.83
CA SER A 121 24.83 2.70 -18.87
C SER A 121 25.11 4.10 -19.43
N LYS A 122 24.07 4.93 -19.59
CA LYS A 122 24.24 6.35 -19.97
C LYS A 122 24.98 7.15 -18.90
N GLN A 123 24.65 6.94 -17.63
CA GLN A 123 25.34 7.59 -16.51
C GLN A 123 26.80 7.15 -16.41
N GLU A 124 27.10 5.86 -16.56
CA GLU A 124 28.46 5.33 -16.57
C GLU A 124 29.30 5.97 -17.68
N LYS A 125 28.78 6.03 -18.92
CA LYS A 125 29.48 6.70 -20.03
C LYS A 125 29.72 8.19 -19.77
N MET A 126 28.77 8.87 -19.13
CA MET A 126 28.92 10.29 -18.76
C MET A 126 29.99 10.47 -17.69
N VAL A 127 30.00 9.61 -16.66
CA VAL A 127 31.00 9.62 -15.60
C VAL A 127 32.39 9.34 -16.19
N GLU A 128 32.52 8.33 -17.04
CA GLU A 128 33.78 7.99 -17.69
C GLU A 128 34.30 9.15 -18.55
N SER A 129 33.44 9.78 -19.35
CA SER A 129 33.78 10.97 -20.16
C SER A 129 34.24 12.14 -19.28
N ASN A 130 33.53 12.41 -18.19
CA ASN A 130 33.91 13.45 -17.23
C ASN A 130 35.24 13.15 -16.54
N GLN A 131 35.49 11.89 -16.18
CA GLN A 131 36.73 11.47 -15.54
C GLN A 131 37.92 11.60 -16.49
N ARG A 132 37.76 11.24 -17.77
CA ARG A 132 38.77 11.47 -18.81
C ARG A 132 39.08 12.96 -18.96
N ARG A 133 38.05 13.80 -19.10
CA ARG A 133 38.21 15.27 -19.19
C ARG A 133 38.87 15.87 -17.95
N LEU A 134 38.54 15.36 -16.76
CA LEU A 134 39.14 15.84 -15.52
C LEU A 134 40.61 15.46 -15.44
N THR A 135 40.95 14.25 -15.87
CA THR A 135 42.33 13.76 -15.94
C THR A 135 43.15 14.62 -16.90
N GLU A 136 42.64 14.87 -18.11
CA GLU A 136 43.30 15.76 -19.10
C GLU A 136 43.53 17.17 -18.54
N LYS A 137 42.54 17.73 -17.82
CA LYS A 137 42.67 19.04 -17.19
C LYS A 137 43.69 19.06 -16.05
N LEU A 138 43.75 18.00 -15.25
CA LEU A 138 44.74 17.85 -14.19
C LEU A 138 46.15 17.75 -14.77
N ASP A 139 46.34 16.99 -15.85
CA ASP A 139 47.62 16.87 -16.52
C ASP A 139 48.06 18.21 -17.14
N ASP A 140 47.15 18.94 -17.80
CA ASP A 140 47.44 20.27 -18.35
C ASP A 140 47.77 21.28 -17.23
N ALA A 141 47.02 21.27 -16.13
CA ALA A 141 47.29 22.12 -14.97
C ALA A 141 48.66 21.80 -14.35
N ASN A 142 49.00 20.53 -14.17
CA ASN A 142 50.30 20.10 -13.67
C ASN A 142 51.44 20.51 -14.59
N ARG A 143 51.23 20.45 -15.91
CA ARG A 143 52.23 20.90 -16.90
C ARG A 143 52.45 22.41 -16.82
N ARG A 144 51.37 23.20 -16.78
CA ARG A 144 51.46 24.66 -16.63
C ARG A 144 52.09 25.07 -15.31
N GLN A 145 51.80 24.35 -14.22
CA GLN A 145 52.43 24.59 -12.92
C GLN A 145 53.95 24.41 -13.02
N LYS A 146 54.41 23.33 -13.64
CA LYS A 146 55.85 23.12 -13.88
C LYS A 146 56.47 24.21 -14.75
N GLU A 147 55.82 24.58 -15.86
CA GLU A 147 56.29 25.66 -16.73
C GLU A 147 56.39 27.00 -15.97
N LEU A 148 55.46 27.28 -15.06
CA LEU A 148 55.47 28.45 -14.17
C LEU A 148 56.61 28.40 -13.15
N ASP A 149 56.82 27.25 -12.52
CA ASP A 149 57.90 27.05 -11.54
C ASP A 149 59.27 27.22 -12.22
N ASP A 150 59.45 26.65 -13.42
CA ASP A 150 60.67 26.82 -14.23
C ASP A 150 60.90 28.28 -14.64
N LEU A 151 59.84 29.01 -15.04
CA LEU A 151 59.92 30.44 -15.36
C LEU A 151 60.27 31.30 -14.15
N LEU A 152 59.70 31.01 -12.99
CA LEU A 152 60.01 31.71 -11.74
C LEU A 152 61.47 31.50 -11.33
N ASP A 153 61.99 30.29 -11.49
CA ASP A 153 63.40 30.01 -11.20
C ASP A 153 64.34 30.71 -12.21
N LEU A 154 63.96 30.78 -13.49
CA LEU A 154 64.70 31.55 -14.49
C LEU A 154 64.65 33.06 -14.18
N GLU A 155 63.50 33.60 -13.79
CA GLU A 155 63.35 35.00 -13.36
C GLU A 155 64.26 35.30 -12.17
N ARG A 156 64.27 34.45 -11.15
CA ARG A 156 65.18 34.58 -10.00
C ARG A 156 66.64 34.58 -10.43
N GLN A 157 67.03 33.63 -11.29
CA GLN A 157 68.40 33.53 -11.77
C GLN A 157 68.80 34.78 -12.58
N THR A 158 67.93 35.27 -13.46
CA THR A 158 68.20 36.47 -14.27
C THR A 158 68.21 37.73 -13.41
N MET A 159 67.35 37.87 -12.41
CA MET A 159 67.41 38.95 -11.42
C MET A 159 68.74 38.95 -10.64
N HIS A 160 69.23 37.77 -10.23
CA HIS A 160 70.56 37.66 -9.61
C HIS A 160 71.68 38.10 -10.58
N GLN A 161 71.60 37.70 -11.85
CA GLN A 161 72.59 38.09 -12.86
C GLN A 161 72.55 39.60 -13.20
N LEU A 162 71.36 40.16 -13.43
CA LEU A 162 71.15 41.57 -13.78
C LEU A 162 71.51 42.53 -12.63
N SER A 163 71.24 42.10 -11.40
CA SER A 163 71.60 42.91 -10.23
C SER A 163 73.09 42.88 -9.92
N GLY A 164 73.83 41.86 -10.40
CA GLY A 164 75.24 41.65 -10.05
C GLY A 164 75.45 41.41 -8.54
N LEU A 165 74.36 41.17 -7.81
CA LEU A 165 74.30 41.04 -6.36
C LEU A 165 74.05 39.58 -6.00
N GLY A 166 74.77 39.07 -5.00
CA GLY A 166 74.53 37.73 -4.47
C GLY A 166 73.11 37.61 -3.85
N PRO A 167 72.59 36.39 -3.63
CA PRO A 167 71.24 36.18 -3.08
C PRO A 167 70.98 36.96 -1.78
N ALA A 168 71.97 36.95 -0.88
CA ALA A 168 71.92 37.66 0.39
C ALA A 168 71.92 39.19 0.24
N GLU A 169 72.62 39.73 -0.76
CA GLU A 169 72.67 41.17 -1.02
C GLU A 169 71.39 41.68 -1.69
N ALA A 170 70.79 40.89 -2.57
CA ALA A 170 69.50 41.20 -3.18
C ALA A 170 68.38 41.21 -2.14
N GLU A 171 68.36 40.22 -1.24
CA GLU A 171 67.42 40.17 -0.11
C GLU A 171 67.59 41.35 0.84
N ALA A 172 68.83 41.69 1.22
CA ALA A 172 69.12 42.85 2.06
C ALA A 172 68.63 44.17 1.43
N LYS A 173 68.84 44.35 0.11
CA LYS A 173 68.43 45.56 -0.61
C LYS A 173 66.91 45.64 -0.83
N LEU A 174 66.24 44.50 -0.96
CA LEU A 174 64.78 44.43 -1.00
C LEU A 174 64.18 44.82 0.35
N LEU A 175 64.72 44.27 1.45
CA LEU A 175 64.32 44.60 2.81
C LEU A 175 64.55 46.08 3.13
N GLU A 176 65.69 46.65 2.73
CA GLU A 176 65.97 48.08 2.93
C GLU A 176 64.97 48.99 2.18
N ARG A 177 64.56 48.61 0.95
CA ARG A 177 63.54 49.33 0.19
C ARG A 177 62.16 49.22 0.84
N LEU A 178 61.80 48.02 1.29
CA LEU A 178 60.54 47.77 2.00
C LEU A 178 60.48 48.59 3.30
N GLU A 179 61.57 48.62 4.07
CA GLU A 179 61.68 49.40 5.29
C GLU A 179 61.48 50.90 5.01
N LYS A 180 62.13 51.46 3.97
CA LYS A 180 61.92 52.85 3.55
C LYS A 180 60.49 53.16 3.13
N GLN A 181 59.81 52.23 2.45
CA GLN A 181 58.40 52.37 2.10
C GLN A 181 57.50 52.34 3.33
N LEU A 182 57.73 51.38 4.23
CA LEU A 182 56.96 51.23 5.47
C LEU A 182 57.10 52.46 6.37
N VAL A 183 58.30 53.03 6.51
CA VAL A 183 58.50 54.27 7.28
C VAL A 183 57.67 55.43 6.71
N LYS A 184 57.61 55.55 5.37
CA LYS A 184 56.81 56.59 4.71
C LYS A 184 55.32 56.38 4.90
N GLU A 185 54.83 55.15 4.77
CA GLU A 185 53.42 54.80 4.97
C GLU A 185 53.00 54.97 6.43
N GLN A 186 53.84 54.54 7.38
CA GLN A 186 53.62 54.77 8.81
C GLN A 186 53.53 56.26 9.12
N GLY A 187 54.44 57.08 8.57
CA GLY A 187 54.39 58.54 8.74
C GLY A 187 53.10 59.17 8.20
N ALA A 188 52.64 58.74 7.02
CA ALA A 188 51.37 59.20 6.45
C ALA A 188 50.16 58.77 7.29
N LEU A 189 50.19 57.57 7.86
CA LEU A 189 49.15 57.04 8.73
C LEU A 189 49.09 57.81 10.05
N ILE A 190 50.24 58.09 10.66
CA ILE A 190 50.35 58.89 11.89
C ILE A 190 49.77 60.29 11.66
N MET A 191 50.22 61.00 10.62
CA MET A 191 49.71 62.33 10.29
C MET A 191 48.19 62.36 10.07
N ARG A 192 47.63 61.31 9.46
CA ARG A 192 46.18 61.17 9.30
C ARG A 192 45.47 61.00 10.64
N TYR A 193 45.96 60.12 11.51
CA TYR A 193 45.37 59.91 12.83
C TYR A 193 45.49 61.14 13.73
N GLU A 194 46.59 61.89 13.65
CA GLU A 194 46.77 63.15 14.37
C GLU A 194 45.74 64.20 13.92
N ARG A 195 45.54 64.38 12.61
CA ARG A 195 44.50 65.29 12.08
C ARG A 195 43.10 64.86 12.53
N ASP A 196 42.77 63.58 12.42
CA ASP A 196 41.47 63.06 12.85
C ASP A 196 41.24 63.26 14.37
N ALA A 197 42.30 63.15 15.17
CA ALA A 197 42.26 63.41 16.61
C ALA A 197 42.04 64.90 16.91
N GLU A 198 42.77 65.79 16.24
CA GLU A 198 42.59 67.24 16.36
C GLU A 198 41.17 67.68 16.01
N GLU A 199 40.60 67.18 14.91
CA GLU A 199 39.22 67.49 14.52
C GLU A 199 38.20 67.03 15.57
N LYS A 200 38.36 65.81 16.11
CA LYS A 200 37.50 65.30 17.18
C LYS A 200 37.60 66.13 18.46
N VAL A 201 38.82 66.50 18.85
CA VAL A 201 39.07 67.35 20.03
C VAL A 201 38.44 68.73 19.82
N GLN A 202 38.58 69.33 18.64
CA GLN A 202 37.99 70.63 18.34
C GLN A 202 36.46 70.58 18.37
N ALA A 203 35.85 69.55 17.78
CA ALA A 203 34.41 69.35 17.81
C ALA A 203 33.90 69.18 19.25
N LYS A 204 34.57 68.33 20.05
CA LYS A 204 34.19 68.11 21.46
C LYS A 204 34.37 69.36 22.31
N SER A 205 35.42 70.14 22.05
CA SER A 205 35.67 71.41 22.74
C SER A 205 34.56 72.43 22.46
N ARG A 206 34.11 72.54 21.20
CA ARG A 206 32.98 73.40 20.84
C ARG A 206 31.68 72.96 21.51
N GLU A 207 31.40 71.65 21.53
CA GLU A 207 30.22 71.09 22.21
C GLU A 207 30.23 71.45 23.70
N LEU A 208 31.36 71.25 24.40
CA LEU A 208 31.51 71.58 25.82
C LEU A 208 31.33 73.07 26.10
N LEU A 209 31.89 73.94 25.25
CA LEU A 209 31.70 75.39 25.38
C LEU A 209 30.23 75.79 25.19
N ILE A 210 29.53 75.21 24.22
CA ILE A 210 28.10 75.45 24.01
C ILE A 210 27.30 75.01 25.23
N THR A 211 27.57 73.81 25.76
CA THR A 211 26.90 73.31 26.98
C THR A 211 27.15 74.22 28.17
N ALA A 212 28.38 74.72 28.35
CA ALA A 212 28.71 75.66 29.40
C ALA A 212 27.91 76.97 29.24
N VAL A 213 27.92 77.58 28.05
CA VAL A 213 27.16 78.79 27.75
C VAL A 213 25.66 78.59 28.01
N GLN A 214 25.07 77.49 27.53
CA GLN A 214 23.65 77.17 27.76
C GLN A 214 23.32 77.06 29.26
N ARG A 215 24.23 76.49 30.07
CA ARG A 215 24.04 76.36 31.51
C ARG A 215 24.08 77.70 32.26
N PHE A 216 24.91 78.65 31.83
CA PHE A 216 25.06 79.96 32.50
C PHE A 216 24.13 81.04 31.94
N ALA A 217 23.69 80.92 30.67
CA ALA A 217 22.87 81.94 30.01
C ALA A 217 21.56 82.21 30.76
N ALA A 218 20.83 81.18 31.19
CA ALA A 218 19.55 81.35 31.89
C ALA A 218 19.68 82.12 33.21
N ALA A 219 20.71 81.80 34.01
CA ALA A 219 20.96 82.48 35.28
C ALA A 219 21.37 83.94 35.07
N HIS A 220 22.24 84.22 34.10
CA HIS A 220 22.70 85.57 33.81
C HIS A 220 21.57 86.46 33.23
N THR A 221 20.73 85.93 32.35
CA THR A 221 19.57 86.69 31.82
C THR A 221 18.55 86.99 32.91
N ALA A 222 18.28 86.05 33.82
CA ALA A 222 17.39 86.29 34.96
C ALA A 222 17.92 87.43 35.84
N GLU A 223 19.20 87.41 36.19
CA GLU A 223 19.83 88.45 37.02
C GLU A 223 19.84 89.83 36.31
N SER A 224 20.18 89.88 35.03
CA SER A 224 20.34 91.16 34.33
C SER A 224 19.02 91.84 33.92
N THR A 225 17.91 91.10 33.81
CA THR A 225 16.66 91.62 33.22
C THR A 225 15.57 91.92 34.25
N THR A 226 15.72 91.46 35.49
CA THR A 226 14.77 91.78 36.56
C THR A 226 15.25 92.97 37.38
N SER A 227 14.50 94.07 37.35
CA SER A 227 14.67 95.18 38.28
C SER A 227 13.50 95.19 39.26
N THR A 228 13.80 95.05 40.54
CA THR A 228 12.79 95.12 41.61
C THR A 228 12.47 96.58 41.89
N VAL A 229 11.19 96.96 41.75
CA VAL A 229 10.70 98.29 42.12
C VAL A 229 9.79 98.13 43.34
N ASP A 230 10.13 98.80 44.43
CA ASP A 230 9.31 98.82 45.65
C ASP A 230 8.06 99.67 45.44
N ILE A 231 6.89 99.08 45.71
CA ILE A 231 5.59 99.77 45.60
C ILE A 231 5.19 100.27 47.00
N PRO A 232 5.05 101.60 47.21
CA PRO A 232 4.88 102.19 48.53
C PRO A 232 3.45 102.13 49.10
N ASN A 233 2.43 101.77 48.31
CA ASN A 233 1.03 101.74 48.76
C ASN A 233 0.28 100.55 48.12
N ASP A 234 -0.48 99.81 48.94
CA ASP A 234 -1.28 98.65 48.53
C ASP A 234 -2.39 98.98 47.52
N GLU A 235 -2.84 100.24 47.46
CA GLU A 235 -3.79 100.68 46.44
C GLU A 235 -3.18 100.63 45.02
N MET A 236 -1.89 100.96 44.87
CA MET A 236 -1.18 100.79 43.59
C MET A 236 -0.98 99.31 43.25
N LYS A 237 -0.81 98.46 44.27
CA LYS A 237 -0.62 97.01 44.11
C LYS A 237 -1.88 96.30 43.63
N GLY A 238 -3.06 96.67 44.16
CA GLY A 238 -4.35 96.12 43.72
C GLY A 238 -4.62 96.34 42.23
N ARG A 239 -4.32 97.57 41.75
CA ARG A 239 -4.51 97.97 40.35
C ARG A 239 -3.63 97.20 39.36
N ILE A 240 -2.39 96.90 39.76
CA ILE A 240 -1.43 96.19 38.91
C ILE A 240 -1.73 94.69 38.84
N ILE A 241 -2.23 94.10 39.92
CA ILE A 241 -2.53 92.66 40.00
C ILE A 241 -3.97 92.36 39.51
N GLY A 242 -4.74 93.40 39.17
CA GLY A 242 -6.06 93.24 38.57
C GLY A 242 -7.10 92.66 39.54
N ARG A 243 -7.04 93.08 40.81
CA ARG A 243 -8.13 92.95 41.77
C ARG A 243 -8.78 94.30 42.02
#